data_AF-A0A094MW51-F1
#
_entry.id   AF-A0A094MW51-F1
#
_cell.length_a   1.000
_cell.length_b   1.000
_cell.length_c   1.000
_cell.angle_alpha   90.00
_cell.angle_beta   90.00
_cell.angle_gamma   90.00
#
_symmetry.space_group_name_H-M   'P 1'
#
loop_
_entity.id
_entity.type
_entity.pdbx_description
1 polymer ?
#
loop_
_entity_poly.entity_id
_entity_poly.type
_entity_poly.pdbx_seq_one_letter_code
_entity_poly.pdbx_strand_id
1 'polypeptide(L)'
;GAAYCQFMDMLFPGCISLKKVKFQAKLEHEYIHNFKLLQASFKRMNVDKVIPVEKLVKGRFQDNLDFIQWFKKFFDANYDGKEYDPVEARQGQDAL
;
A
#
# COMPACT_ATOMS: atom_id res chain seq x y z
N GLY A 1 1.64 -3.58 4.52
CA GLY A 1 1.32 -2.14 4.46
C GLY A 1 2.14 -1.41 3.40
N ALA A 2 3.47 -1.38 3.55
CA ALA A 2 4.38 -0.63 2.68
C ALA A 2 4.21 -0.94 1.18
N ALA A 3 4.13 -2.22 0.80
CA ALA A 3 3.91 -2.64 -0.59
C ALA A 3 2.65 -2.00 -1.22
N TYR A 4 1.52 -2.01 -0.51
CA TYR A 4 0.29 -1.36 -0.99
C TYR A 4 0.43 0.16 -1.13
N CYS A 5 1.21 0.79 -0.25
CA CYS A 5 1.51 2.21 -0.36
C CYS A 5 2.31 2.50 -1.64
N GLN A 6 3.30 1.67 -1.95
CA GLN A 6 4.08 1.79 -3.17
C GLN A 6 3.23 1.56 -4.43
N PHE A 7 2.33 0.57 -4.42
CA PHE A 7 1.41 0.39 -5.53
C PHE A 7 0.43 1.55 -5.71
N MET A 8 0.01 2.21 -4.64
CA MET A 8 -0.81 3.42 -4.76
C MET A 8 -0.05 4.59 -5.36
N ASP A 9 1.23 4.75 -5.03
CA ASP A 9 2.11 5.75 -5.66
C ASP A 9 2.29 5.44 -7.16
N MET A 10 2.49 4.16 -7.50
CA MET A 10 2.55 3.70 -8.89
C MET A 10 1.25 4.01 -9.63
N LEU A 11 0.08 3.59 -9.12
CA LEU A 11 -1.20 3.81 -9.80
C LEU A 11 -1.53 5.29 -9.93
N PHE A 12 -1.37 6.06 -8.84
CA PHE A 12 -1.78 7.45 -8.73
C PHE A 12 -0.64 8.29 -8.14
N PRO A 13 0.29 8.78 -8.99
CA PRO A 13 1.43 9.57 -8.53
C PRO A 13 1.00 10.75 -7.64
N GLY A 14 1.66 10.88 -6.49
CA GLY A 14 1.39 11.96 -5.52
C GLY A 14 0.15 11.76 -4.64
N CYS A 15 -0.59 10.64 -4.77
CA CYS A 15 -1.71 10.34 -3.88
C CYS A 15 -1.27 9.97 -2.45
N ILE A 16 -0.03 9.49 -2.30
CA ILE A 16 0.59 9.05 -1.05
C ILE A 16 2.01 9.59 -0.93
N SER A 17 2.44 9.90 0.29
CA SER A 17 3.80 10.40 0.55
C SER A 17 4.73 9.22 0.89
N LEU A 18 5.44 8.67 -0.10
CA LEU A 18 6.37 7.54 0.11
C LEU A 18 7.47 7.84 1.14
N LYS A 19 7.90 9.09 1.30
CA LYS A 19 8.84 9.52 2.36
C LYS A 19 8.37 9.20 3.78
N LYS A 20 7.05 9.04 3.99
CA LYS A 20 6.45 8.70 5.29
C LYS A 20 6.27 7.19 5.46
N VAL A 21 6.39 6.40 4.39
CA VAL A 21 6.20 4.95 4.43
C VAL A 21 7.41 4.31 5.10
N LYS A 22 7.15 3.42 6.05
CA LYS A 22 8.17 2.62 6.71
C LYS A 22 8.39 1.33 5.92
N PHE A 23 9.32 1.33 4.96
CA PHE A 23 9.61 0.14 4.15
C PHE A 23 10.28 -0.99 4.92
N GLN A 24 11.01 -0.64 5.97
CA GLN A 24 11.72 -1.57 6.86
C GLN A 24 10.94 -1.86 8.16
N ALA A 25 9.61 -1.76 8.12
CA ALA A 25 8.75 -1.95 9.30
C ALA A 25 8.91 -3.37 9.88
N LYS A 26 9.12 -3.46 11.20
CA LYS A 26 9.28 -4.73 11.93
C LYS A 26 8.32 -4.88 13.10
N LEU A 27 7.72 -3.77 13.54
CA LEU A 27 6.83 -3.75 14.69
C LEU A 27 5.39 -3.45 14.26
N GLU A 28 4.41 -3.99 14.98
CA GLU A 28 2.99 -3.88 14.64
C GLU A 28 2.52 -2.42 14.46
N HIS A 29 2.97 -1.51 15.32
CA HIS A 29 2.62 -0.09 15.22
C HIS A 29 3.14 0.57 13.92
N GLU A 30 4.20 0.03 13.33
CA GLU A 30 4.75 0.48 12.05
C GLU A 30 3.92 -0.02 10.87
N TYR A 31 3.40 -1.25 10.97
CA TYR A 31 2.43 -1.77 10.02
C TYR A 31 1.13 -0.96 10.05
N ILE A 32 0.63 -0.64 11.25
CA ILE A 32 -0.54 0.23 11.44
C ILE A 32 -0.30 1.59 10.79
N HIS A 33 0.86 2.22 11.05
CA HIS A 33 1.25 3.49 10.42
C HIS A 33 1.15 3.43 8.89
N ASN A 34 1.74 2.41 8.27
CA ASN A 34 1.68 2.24 6.82
C ASN A 34 0.24 2.03 6.32
N PHE A 35 -0.58 1.23 7.01
CA PHE A 35 -1.98 1.04 6.63
C PHE A 35 -2.84 2.30 6.82
N LYS A 36 -2.51 3.18 7.77
CA LYS A 36 -3.15 4.50 7.90
C LYS A 36 -2.82 5.42 6.73
N LEU A 37 -1.58 5.39 6.23
CA LEU A 37 -1.21 6.09 4.99
C LEU A 37 -2.02 5.56 3.79
N LEU A 38 -2.18 4.23 3.70
CA LEU A 38 -3.00 3.61 2.65
C LEU A 38 -4.50 4.00 2.75
N GLN A 39 -5.07 4.05 3.96
CA GLN A 39 -6.45 4.53 4.16
C GLN A 39 -6.61 5.98 3.69
N ALA A 40 -5.62 6.84 3.98
CA ALA A 40 -5.66 8.23 3.53
C ALA A 40 -5.59 8.36 2.00
N SER A 41 -4.78 7.54 1.32
CA SER A 41 -4.71 7.54 -0.15
C SER A 41 -6.00 7.00 -0.77
N PHE A 42 -6.62 5.96 -0.21
CA PHE A 42 -7.92 5.46 -0.66
C PHE A 42 -8.99 6.54 -0.57
N LYS A 43 -9.06 7.25 0.57
CA LYS A 43 -9.99 8.37 0.74
C LYS A 43 -9.75 9.47 -0.30
N ARG A 44 -8.48 9.81 -0.58
CA ARG A 44 -8.13 10.84 -1.57
C ARG A 44 -8.53 10.46 -2.99
N MET A 45 -8.47 9.18 -3.32
CA MET A 45 -8.83 8.64 -4.63
C MET A 45 -10.29 8.15 -4.71
N ASN A 46 -11.12 8.44 -3.71
CA ASN A 46 -12.52 8.00 -3.61
C ASN A 46 -12.69 6.48 -3.78
N VAL A 47 -11.81 5.69 -3.14
CA VAL A 47 -11.88 4.23 -3.12
C VAL A 47 -12.67 3.78 -1.88
N ASP A 48 -13.87 3.22 -2.10
CA ASP A 48 -14.79 2.83 -1.02
C ASP A 48 -14.40 1.54 -0.28
N LYS A 49 -13.33 0.87 -0.69
CA LYS A 49 -12.88 -0.36 -0.04
C LYS A 49 -12.38 -0.07 1.38
N VAL A 50 -13.09 -0.63 2.36
CA VAL A 50 -12.64 -0.65 3.75
C VAL A 50 -11.40 -1.54 3.89
N ILE A 51 -10.33 -0.97 4.47
CA ILE A 51 -9.09 -1.67 4.80
C ILE A 51 -9.19 -2.17 6.26
N PRO A 52 -9.29 -3.49 6.52
CA PRO A 52 -9.42 -4.04 7.87
C PRO A 52 -8.06 -4.06 8.60
N VAL A 53 -7.53 -2.89 8.95
CA VAL A 53 -6.16 -2.71 9.47
C VAL A 53 -5.84 -3.67 10.61
N GLU A 54 -6.68 -3.73 11.64
CA GLU A 54 -6.47 -4.59 12.82
C GLU A 54 -6.31 -6.07 12.47
N LYS A 55 -6.99 -6.53 11.42
CA LYS A 55 -6.89 -7.91 10.95
C LYS A 55 -5.62 -8.15 10.15
N LEU A 56 -5.28 -7.20 9.27
CA LEU A 56 -4.13 -7.29 8.38
C LEU A 56 -2.80 -7.23 9.14
N VAL A 57 -2.69 -6.34 10.15
CA VAL A 57 -1.45 -6.18 10.93
C VAL A 57 -1.11 -7.40 11.80
N LYS A 58 -2.09 -8.26 12.10
CA LYS A 58 -1.88 -9.54 12.79
C LYS A 58 -1.33 -10.64 11.88
N GLY A 59 -1.15 -10.38 10.59
CA GLY A 59 -0.59 -11.34 9.65
C GLY A 59 -1.47 -12.56 9.38
N ARG A 60 -2.78 -12.50 9.70
CA ARG A 60 -3.69 -13.62 9.44
C ARG A 60 -3.80 -13.88 7.94
N PHE A 61 -3.55 -15.13 7.54
CA PHE A 61 -3.44 -15.51 6.14
C PHE A 61 -4.72 -15.19 5.35
N GLN A 62 -5.89 -15.61 5.83
CA GLN A 62 -7.15 -15.41 5.12
C GLN A 62 -7.46 -13.93 4.87
N ASP A 63 -7.35 -13.07 5.89
CA ASP A 63 -7.61 -11.64 5.76
C ASP A 63 -6.63 -10.96 4.77
N ASN A 64 -5.37 -11.37 4.79
CA ASN A 64 -4.36 -10.84 3.87
C ASN A 64 -4.59 -11.34 2.44
N LEU A 65 -4.97 -12.61 2.27
CA LEU A 65 -5.29 -13.20 0.97
C LEU A 65 -6.49 -12.51 0.33
N ASP A 66 -7.57 -12.32 1.08
CA ASP A 66 -8.77 -11.63 0.60
C ASP A 66 -8.46 -10.19 0.17
N PHE A 67 -7.60 -9.50 0.93
CA PHE A 67 -7.22 -8.13 0.62
C PHE A 67 -6.33 -8.04 -0.63
N ILE A 68 -5.30 -8.89 -0.78
CA ILE A 68 -4.43 -8.86 -1.96
C ILE A 68 -5.18 -9.28 -3.23
N GLN A 69 -6.10 -10.24 -3.15
CA GLN A 69 -6.92 -10.63 -4.30
C GLN A 69 -7.80 -9.48 -4.79
N TRP A 70 -8.43 -8.76 -3.87
CA TRP A 70 -9.17 -7.54 -4.22
C TRP A 70 -8.23 -6.46 -4.76
N PHE A 71 -7.08 -6.25 -4.12
CA PHE A 71 -6.12 -5.22 -4.52
C PHE A 71 -5.55 -5.46 -5.91
N LYS A 72 -5.30 -6.71 -6.30
CA LYS A 72 -4.87 -7.05 -7.67
C LYS A 72 -5.91 -6.64 -8.71
N LYS A 73 -7.19 -6.94 -8.48
CA LYS A 73 -8.28 -6.51 -9.38
C LYS A 73 -8.38 -4.98 -9.46
N PHE A 74 -8.24 -4.31 -8.32
CA PHE A 74 -8.19 -2.85 -8.26
C PHE A 74 -7.00 -2.30 -9.05
N PHE A 75 -5.81 -2.88 -8.90
CA PHE A 75 -4.62 -2.49 -9.64
C PHE A 75 -4.82 -2.67 -11.15
N ASP A 76 -5.25 -3.83 -11.60
CA ASP A 76 -5.45 -4.13 -13.02
C ASP A 76 -6.47 -3.19 -13.68
N ALA A 77 -7.50 -2.79 -12.95
CA ALA A 77 -8.53 -1.87 -13.45
C ALA A 77 -8.06 -0.41 -13.56
N ASN A 78 -6.97 -0.02 -12.89
CA ASN A 78 -6.51 1.36 -12.81
C ASN A 78 -5.10 1.59 -13.39
N TYR A 79 -4.37 0.51 -13.67
CA TYR A 79 -3.02 0.62 -14.23
C TYR A 79 -3.08 1.00 -15.71
N ASP A 80 -2.38 2.08 -16.06
CA ASP A 80 -2.36 2.68 -17.40
C ASP A 80 -1.14 2.23 -18.24
N GLY A 81 -0.32 1.32 -17.72
CA GLY A 81 0.86 0.80 -18.42
C GLY A 81 2.13 1.65 -18.27
N LYS A 82 2.12 2.71 -17.47
CA LYS A 82 3.29 3.58 -17.28
C LYS A 82 4.47 2.84 -16.63
N GLU A 83 5.68 3.18 -17.08
CA GLU A 83 6.90 2.72 -16.42
C GLU A 83 6.98 3.26 -14.99
N TYR A 84 7.54 2.45 -14.09
CA TYR A 84 7.73 2.82 -12.69
C TYR A 84 9.00 2.16 -12.16
N ASP A 85 9.94 2.96 -11.67
CA ASP A 85 11.11 2.46 -10.95
C ASP A 85 10.81 2.39 -9.44
N PRO A 86 10.56 1.20 -8.87
CA PRO A 86 10.24 1.07 -7.46
C PRO A 86 11.45 1.30 -6.54
N VAL A 87 12.69 1.18 -7.03
CA VAL A 87 13.90 1.42 -6.24
C VAL A 87 14.14 2.91 -6.11
N GLU A 88 14.05 3.63 -7.24
CA GLU A 88 14.16 5.08 -7.25
C GLU A 88 13.06 5.74 -6.40
N ALA A 89 11.80 5.27 -6.54
CA ALA A 89 10.67 5.80 -5.76
C ALA A 89 10.85 5.61 -4.24
N ARG A 90 11.55 4.54 -3.83
CA ARG A 90 11.94 4.30 -2.42
C ARG A 90 13.20 5.02 -2.00
N GLN A 91 13.84 5.77 -2.90
CA GLN A 91 15.12 6.44 -2.68
C GLN A 91 16.22 5.45 -2.26
N GLY A 92 16.22 4.26 -2.88
CA GLY A 92 17.18 3.19 -2.58
C GLY A 92 16.92 2.42 -1.28
N GLN A 93 15.83 2.70 -0.56
CA GLN A 93 15.44 1.85 0.58
C GLN A 93 15.05 0.46 0.08
N ASP A 94 15.59 -0.57 0.72
CA ASP A 94 15.16 -1.94 0.50
C ASP A 94 13.67 -2.09 0.84
N ALA A 95 13.00 -2.97 0.10
CA ALA A 95 11.71 -3.51 0.51
C ALA A 95 11.99 -4.91 1.08
N LEU A 96 11.74 -5.09 2.38
CA LEU A 96 11.76 -6.41 3.03
C LEU A 96 10.49 -7.20 2.70
#